data_AF-A0A2T2SW80-F1
#
_entry.id   AF-A0A2T2SW80-F1
#
_cell.length_a   1.000
_cell.length_b   1.000
_cell.length_c   1.000
_cell.angle_alpha   90.00
_cell.angle_beta   90.00
_cell.angle_gamma   90.00
#
_symmetry.space_group_name_H-M   'P 1'
#
loop_
_entity.id
_entity.type
_entity.pdbx_description
1 polymer ?
#
loop_
_entity_poly.entity_id
_entity_poly.type
_entity_poly.pdbx_seq_one_letter_code
_entity_poly.pdbx_strand_id
1 'polypeptide(L)' 'MTINELQSLKPYLKISALADEIDGINKHTLLSKVRRGTELTIVESDKLEAKLGEVMANGGFEVSRQ' A
#
# COMPACT_ATOMS: atom_id res chain seq x y z
N MET A 1 6.47 -0.30 -5.12
CA MET A 1 5.51 -1.38 -4.80
C MET A 1 4.57 -1.61 -5.97
N THR A 2 4.38 -2.86 -6.38
CA THR A 2 3.45 -3.30 -7.43
C THR A 2 2.07 -3.63 -6.87
N ILE A 3 1.06 -3.72 -7.75
CA ILE A 3 -0.29 -4.13 -7.36
C ILE A 3 -0.34 -5.57 -6.81
N ASN A 4 0.52 -6.46 -7.33
CA ASN A 4 0.57 -7.87 -6.92
C ASN A 4 1.13 -8.01 -5.49
N GLU A 5 2.17 -7.24 -5.16
CA GLU A 5 2.69 -7.14 -3.79
C GLU A 5 1.64 -6.57 -2.84
N LEU A 6 0.91 -5.52 -3.25
CA LEU A 6 -0.16 -4.96 -2.43
C LEU A 6 -1.31 -5.96 -2.21
N GLN A 7 -1.63 -6.78 -3.21
CA GLN A 7 -2.64 -7.83 -3.09
C GLN A 7 -2.20 -8.97 -2.17
N SER A 8 -0.92 -9.37 -2.21
CA SER A 8 -0.40 -10.43 -1.35
C SER A 8 -0.37 -10.02 0.13
N LEU A 9 -0.33 -8.72 0.42
CA LEU A 9 -0.40 -8.17 1.78
C LEU A 9 -1.82 -8.16 2.38
N LYS A 10 -2.89 -8.38 1.59
CA LYS A 10 -4.29 -8.37 2.08
C LYS A 10 -4.56 -9.22 3.34
N PRO A 11 -3.98 -10.43 3.50
CA PRO A 11 -4.20 -11.24 4.71
C PRO A 11 -3.61 -10.61 5.97
N TYR A 12 -2.63 -9.73 5.83
CA TYR A 12 -1.84 -9.17 6.92
C TYR A 12 -2.12 -7.68 7.16
N LEU A 13 -2.63 -6.98 6.14
CA LEU A 13 -2.80 -5.52 6.15
C LEU A 13 -4.17 -5.10 5.63
N LYS A 14 -4.83 -4.22 6.38
CA LYS A 14 -6.04 -3.52 5.92
C LYS A 14 -5.67 -2.38 4.96
N ILE A 15 -5.70 -2.65 3.66
CA ILE A 15 -5.41 -1.65 2.61
C ILE A 15 -6.26 -0.38 2.75
N SER A 16 -7.51 -0.50 3.20
CA SER A 16 -8.38 0.65 3.45
C SER A 16 -7.85 1.57 4.53
N ALA A 17 -7.29 1.02 5.61
CA ALA A 17 -6.72 1.81 6.70
C ALA A 17 -5.45 2.52 6.26
N LEU A 18 -4.59 1.82 5.51
CA LEU A 18 -3.39 2.41 4.91
C LEU A 18 -3.74 3.60 4.01
N ALA A 19 -4.77 3.46 3.17
CA ALA A 19 -5.22 4.51 2.27
C ALA A 19 -5.80 5.74 2.99
N ASP A 20 -6.47 5.54 4.12
CA ASP A 20 -7.07 6.63 4.90
C ASP A 20 -6.00 7.55 5.54
N GLU A 21 -4.77 7.07 5.66
CA GLU A 21 -3.64 7.82 6.23
C GLU A 21 -2.71 8.45 5.17
N ILE A 22 -2.97 8.24 3.88
CA ILE A 22 -2.14 8.75 2.80
C ILE A 22 -2.86 9.90 2.08
N ASP A 23 -2.31 11.10 2.20
CA ASP A 23 -2.84 12.25 1.47
C ASP A 23 -2.71 12.07 -0.05
N GLY A 24 -3.77 12.43 -0.77
CA GLY A 24 -3.87 12.29 -2.23
C GLY A 24 -4.07 10.87 -2.76
N ILE A 25 -4.27 9.86 -1.91
CA ILE A 25 -4.78 8.55 -2.34
C ILE A 25 -6.27 8.45 -2.05
N ASN A 26 -7.06 8.21 -3.10
CA ASN A 26 -8.47 7.90 -2.92
C ASN A 26 -8.66 6.42 -2.55
N LYS A 27 -9.16 6.16 -1.33
CA LYS A 27 -9.44 4.80 -0.82
C LYS A 27 -10.27 3.95 -1.77
N HIS A 28 -11.36 4.47 -2.33
CA HIS A 28 -12.24 3.69 -3.20
C HIS A 28 -11.55 3.31 -4.51
N THR A 29 -10.81 4.25 -5.10
CA THR A 29 -10.01 4.00 -6.30
C THR A 29 -8.94 2.94 -6.03
N LEU A 30 -8.18 3.08 -4.94
CA LEU A 30 -7.15 2.11 -4.58
C LEU A 30 -7.76 0.72 -4.38
N LEU A 31 -8.82 0.59 -3.57
CA LEU A 31 -9.49 -0.69 -3.33
C LEU A 31 -10.02 -1.32 -4.63
N SER A 32 -10.54 -0.51 -5.56
CA SER A 32 -10.97 -0.98 -6.88
C SER A 32 -9.79 -1.52 -7.69
N LYS A 33 -8.65 -0.81 -7.72
CA LYS A 33 -7.41 -1.27 -8.38
C LYS A 33 -6.91 -2.56 -7.76
N VAL A 34 -6.83 -2.64 -6.43
CA VAL A 34 -6.39 -3.86 -5.70
C VAL A 34 -7.36 -5.02 -5.92
N ARG A 35 -8.66 -4.77 -6.11
CA ARG A 35 -9.62 -5.84 -6.45
C ARG A 35 -9.42 -6.34 -7.89
N ARG A 36 -9.13 -5.44 -8.82
CA ARG A 36 -9.06 -5.73 -10.27
C ARG A 36 -7.66 -6.14 -10.74
N GLY A 37 -6.63 -5.98 -9.91
CA GLY A 37 -5.24 -6.18 -10.33
C GLY A 37 -4.75 -5.10 -11.30
N THR A 38 -5.30 -3.89 -11.21
CA THR A 38 -4.91 -2.77 -12.08
C THR A 38 -3.67 -2.08 -11.52
N GLU A 39 -2.75 -1.71 -12.41
CA GLU A 39 -1.50 -1.06 -12.03
C GLU A 39 -1.70 0.22 -11.19
N LEU A 40 -0.76 0.41 -10.27
CA LEU A 40 -0.60 1.64 -9.52
C LEU A 40 0.18 2.64 -10.37
N THR A 41 -0.15 3.92 -10.25
CA THR A 41 0.75 4.95 -10.75
C THR A 41 2.04 4.96 -9.92
N ILE A 42 3.12 5.53 -10.46
CA ILE A 42 4.38 5.68 -9.74
C ILE A 42 4.15 6.42 -8.40
N VAL A 43 3.38 7.50 -8.42
CA VAL A 43 3.06 8.30 -7.22
C VAL A 43 2.27 7.50 -6.19
N GLU A 44 1.29 6.69 -6.60
CA GLU A 44 0.56 5.81 -5.69
C GLU A 44 1.49 4.76 -5.07
N SER A 45 2.31 4.11 -5.90
CA SER A 45 3.31 3.13 -5.47
C SER A 45 4.25 3.70 -4.41
N ASP A 46 4.84 4.86 -4.68
CA ASP A 46 5.84 5.48 -3.80
C ASP A 46 5.23 5.87 -2.45
N LYS A 47 4.03 6.45 -2.47
CA LYS A 47 3.31 6.81 -1.24
C LYS A 47 2.92 5.60 -0.41
N LEU A 48 2.46 4.52 -1.06
CA LEU A 48 2.10 3.28 -0.38
C LEU A 48 3.33 2.61 0.23
N GLU A 49 4.45 2.59 -0.49
CA GLU A 49 5.70 2.01 0.00
C GLU A 49 6.26 2.80 1.19
N ALA A 50 6.27 4.14 1.11
CA ALA A 50 6.68 4.99 2.23
C ALA A 50 5.80 4.76 3.47
N LYS A 51 4.48 4.76 3.29
CA LYS A 51 3.55 4.54 4.40
C LYS A 51 3.66 3.13 4.99
N LEU A 52 3.84 2.12 4.15
CA LEU A 52 4.08 0.75 4.62
C LEU A 52 5.36 0.70 5.45
N GLY A 53 6.43 1.36 5.01
CA GLY A 53 7.67 1.51 5.77
C GLY A 53 7.45 2.10 7.15
N GLU A 54 6.69 3.20 7.26
CA GLU A 54 6.33 3.80 8.55
C GLU A 54 5.55 2.85 9.47
N VAL A 55 4.54 2.17 8.93
CA VAL A 55 3.70 1.24 9.70
C VAL A 55 4.52 0.06 10.20
N MET A 56 5.41 -0.48 9.37
CA MET A 56 6.31 -1.57 9.74
C MET A 56 7.31 -1.11 10.82
N ALA A 57 7.92 0.07 10.65
CA ALA A 57 8.86 0.62 11.62
C ALA A 57 8.21 0.86 12.99
N ASN A 58 6.96 1.36 13.01
CA ASN A 58 6.18 1.50 14.23
C ASN A 58 5.89 0.15 14.91
N GLY A 59 5.82 -0.93 14.14
CA GLY A 59 5.71 -2.30 14.63
C GLY A 59 7.05 -2.94 15.04
N GLY A 60 8.18 -2.24 14.90
CA GLY A 60 9.52 -2.76 15.15
C GLY A 60 10.12 -3.59 14.00
N PHE A 61 9.57 -3.47 12.78
CA PHE A 61 10.02 -4.17 11.58
C PHE A 61 10.69 -3.22 10.58
N GLU A 62 11.76 -3.66 9.91
CA GLU A 62 12.40 -2.89 8.84
C GLU A 62 12.03 -3.45 7.46
N VAL A 63 11.71 -2.54 6.52
CA VAL A 63 11.47 -2.89 5.11
C VAL A 63 12.79 -2.77 4.35
N SER A 64 13.32 -3.88 3.84
CA SER A 64 14.54 -3.92 3.03
C SER A 64 14.20 -4.23 1.56
N ARG A 65 14.75 -3.45 0.63
CA ARG A 65 14.69 -3.74 -0.80
C ARG A 65 15.70 -4.86 -1.13
N GLN A 66 15.22 -5.93 -1.75
CA GLN A 66 16.06 -6.89 -2.46
C GLN A 66 15.99 -6.62 -3.96
#